data_AF-A0A126T483-F1
#
_entry.id   AF-A0A126T483-F1
#
_cell.length_a   1.000
_cell.length_b   1.000
_cell.length_c   1.000
_cell.angle_alpha   90.00
_cell.angle_beta   90.00
_cell.angle_gamma   90.00
#
_symmetry.space_group_name_H-M   'P 1'
#
loop_
_entity.id
_entity.type
_entity.pdbx_description
1 polymer ?
#
loop_
_entity_poly.entity_id
_entity_poly.type
_entity_poly.pdbx_seq_one_letter_code
_entity_poly.pdbx_strand_id
1 'polypeptide(L)'
;MSSTESININSLHELQLQMPRIVQAVNANPGLALAAAANPLLALEQLGYKLSSAAREEVEQYARFGPDNLKRLAEIETEFGKLLTTKTMPADLSEAHALFEKSGYEPSDKSAANKKATLKPAKNQGLATSLAAIFAAKIWAADEEKKLLRELSAQHPGLLLLYQYRKIHRQRPAFATRSAFETILAGEKNTLVDQVEFSLNRHRDTAKKHLAD
;
A
#
# COMPACT_ATOMS: atom_id res chain seq x y z
N MET A 1 35.44 -23.65 -8.09
CA MET A 1 34.74 -22.84 -7.07
C MET A 1 35.05 -21.38 -7.37
N SER A 2 34.22 -20.73 -8.19
CA SER A 2 34.42 -19.31 -8.51
C SER A 2 33.88 -18.47 -7.38
N SER A 3 34.73 -17.62 -6.82
CA SER A 3 34.37 -16.60 -5.84
C SER A 3 33.28 -15.71 -6.44
N THR A 4 32.01 -15.93 -6.06
CA THR A 4 30.93 -15.02 -6.41
C THR A 4 31.17 -13.74 -5.62
N GLU A 5 31.77 -12.74 -6.26
CA GLU A 5 31.84 -11.38 -5.71
C GLU A 5 30.41 -10.93 -5.41
N SER A 6 30.14 -10.63 -4.13
CA SER A 6 28.83 -10.12 -3.75
C SER A 6 28.66 -8.72 -4.31
N ILE A 7 27.68 -8.52 -5.19
CA ILE A 7 27.38 -7.21 -5.78
C ILE A 7 26.58 -6.41 -4.75
N ASN A 8 27.13 -5.28 -4.32
CA ASN A 8 26.45 -4.36 -3.42
C ASN A 8 25.54 -3.41 -4.21
N ILE A 9 24.31 -3.23 -3.74
CA ILE A 9 23.30 -2.35 -4.33
C ILE A 9 22.87 -1.33 -3.27
N ASN A 10 23.10 -0.05 -3.53
CA ASN A 10 22.87 1.04 -2.59
C ASN A 10 21.67 1.91 -2.96
N SER A 11 21.05 1.69 -4.12
CA SER A 11 19.84 2.41 -4.57
C SER A 11 19.00 1.59 -5.54
N LEU A 12 17.74 2.01 -5.74
CA LEU A 12 16.86 1.49 -6.79
C LEU A 12 17.47 1.67 -8.18
N HIS A 13 18.17 2.77 -8.44
CA HIS A 13 18.80 3.01 -9.73
C HIS A 13 19.90 2.00 -10.03
N GLU A 14 20.77 1.70 -9.06
CA GLU A 14 21.78 0.65 -9.20
C GLU A 14 21.15 -0.72 -9.45
N LEU A 15 20.05 -1.04 -8.78
CA LEU A 15 19.29 -2.27 -9.04
C LEU A 15 18.79 -2.32 -10.48
N GLN A 16 18.21 -1.23 -10.97
CA GLN A 16 17.69 -1.11 -12.35
C GLN A 16 18.77 -1.39 -13.40
N LEU A 17 20.00 -0.92 -13.17
CA LEU A 17 21.14 -1.20 -14.06
C LEU A 17 21.51 -2.69 -14.10
N GLN A 18 21.26 -3.43 -13.03
CA GLN A 18 21.51 -4.89 -12.97
C GLN A 18 20.33 -5.74 -13.47
N MET A 19 19.16 -5.14 -13.71
CA MET A 19 17.93 -5.89 -14.05
C MET A 19 18.07 -6.87 -15.22
N PRO A 20 18.76 -6.55 -16.33
CA PRO A 20 18.94 -7.52 -17.41
C PRO A 20 19.60 -8.82 -16.96
N ARG A 21 20.63 -8.72 -16.08
CA ARG A 21 21.33 -9.89 -15.53
C ARG A 21 20.49 -10.62 -14.51
N ILE A 22 19.80 -9.88 -13.64
CA ILE A 22 18.89 -10.45 -12.63
C ILE A 22 17.79 -11.25 -13.30
N VAL A 23 17.11 -10.69 -14.30
CA VAL A 23 16.03 -11.36 -15.02
C VAL A 23 16.53 -12.64 -15.69
N GLN A 24 17.70 -12.60 -16.33
CA GLN A 24 18.30 -13.79 -16.93
C GLN A 24 18.58 -14.88 -15.89
N ALA A 25 19.15 -14.52 -14.74
CA ALA A 25 19.45 -15.47 -13.67
C ALA A 25 18.19 -16.06 -13.03
N VAL A 26 17.16 -15.24 -12.81
CA VAL A 26 15.86 -15.70 -12.28
C VAL A 26 15.17 -16.64 -13.28
N ASN A 27 15.13 -16.29 -14.57
CA ASN A 27 14.48 -17.11 -15.59
C ASN A 27 15.17 -18.46 -15.83
N ALA A 28 16.46 -18.57 -15.52
CA ALA A 28 17.19 -19.84 -15.57
C ALA A 28 16.80 -20.82 -14.45
N ASN A 29 16.07 -20.37 -13.42
CA ASN A 29 15.63 -21.20 -12.30
C ASN A 29 14.12 -20.98 -12.01
N PRO A 30 13.23 -21.87 -12.49
CA PRO A 30 11.79 -21.73 -12.32
C PRO A 30 11.33 -21.63 -10.85
N GLY A 31 11.98 -22.36 -9.93
CA GLY A 31 11.67 -22.29 -8.50
C GLY A 31 12.01 -20.92 -7.91
N LEU A 32 13.16 -20.36 -8.31
CA LEU A 32 13.54 -19.00 -7.93
C LEU A 32 12.61 -17.94 -8.55
N ALA A 33 12.16 -18.13 -9.79
CA ALA A 33 11.20 -17.23 -10.43
C ALA A 33 9.86 -17.18 -9.68
N LEU A 34 9.36 -18.33 -9.24
CA LEU A 34 8.16 -18.40 -8.42
C LEU A 34 8.38 -17.77 -7.04
N ALA A 35 9.50 -18.06 -6.38
CA ALA A 35 9.82 -17.48 -5.08
C ALA A 35 10.03 -15.95 -5.17
N ALA A 36 10.62 -15.45 -6.27
CA ALA A 36 10.82 -14.03 -6.53
C ALA A 36 9.49 -13.28 -6.70
N ALA A 37 8.44 -13.92 -7.22
CA ALA A 37 7.11 -13.34 -7.29
C ALA A 37 6.50 -13.09 -5.89
N ALA A 38 6.88 -13.90 -4.89
CA ALA A 38 6.42 -13.74 -3.52
C ALA A 38 7.30 -12.75 -2.71
N ASN A 39 8.62 -12.75 -2.94
CA ASN A 39 9.54 -11.80 -2.34
C ASN A 39 10.77 -11.56 -3.24
N PRO A 40 10.79 -10.48 -4.04
CA PRO A 40 11.90 -10.21 -4.96
C PRO A 40 13.19 -9.83 -4.23
N LEU A 41 13.12 -9.24 -3.03
CA LEU A 41 14.30 -8.87 -2.25
C LEU A 41 15.08 -10.10 -1.77
N LEU A 42 14.39 -11.13 -1.31
CA LEU A 42 15.01 -12.39 -0.92
C LEU A 42 15.57 -13.15 -2.12
N ALA A 43 14.93 -13.05 -3.29
CA ALA A 43 15.48 -13.61 -4.52
C ALA A 43 16.80 -12.95 -4.93
N LEU A 44 16.92 -11.62 -4.75
CA LEU A 44 18.20 -10.91 -4.96
C LEU A 44 19.28 -11.40 -3.99
N GLU A 45 18.95 -11.60 -2.72
CA GLU A 45 19.88 -12.17 -1.74
C GLU A 45 20.35 -13.58 -2.16
N GLN A 46 19.44 -14.43 -2.66
CA GLN A 46 19.79 -15.76 -3.19
C GLN A 46 20.71 -15.72 -4.41
N LEU A 47 20.61 -14.67 -5.22
CA LEU A 47 21.53 -14.43 -6.34
C LEU A 47 22.86 -13.80 -5.92
N GLY A 48 23.07 -13.55 -4.62
CA GLY A 48 24.32 -13.01 -4.08
C GLY A 48 24.39 -11.48 -4.03
N TYR A 49 23.28 -10.78 -4.30
CA TYR A 49 23.22 -9.32 -4.15
C TYR A 49 23.05 -8.93 -2.68
N LYS A 50 23.73 -7.87 -2.26
CA LYS A 50 23.59 -7.27 -0.92
C LYS A 50 23.03 -5.87 -1.05
N LEU A 51 21.84 -5.65 -0.50
CA LEU A 51 21.21 -4.33 -0.50
C LEU A 51 21.53 -3.60 0.80
N SER A 52 21.85 -2.30 0.70
CA SER A 52 21.88 -1.42 1.88
C SER A 52 20.49 -1.32 2.52
N SER A 53 20.41 -0.92 3.79
CA SER A 53 19.11 -0.74 4.47
C SER A 53 18.22 0.26 3.73
N ALA A 54 18.80 1.37 3.25
CA ALA A 54 18.08 2.40 2.51
C ALA A 54 17.61 1.88 1.14
N ALA A 55 18.47 1.16 0.40
CA ALA A 55 18.11 0.55 -0.87
C ALA A 55 16.99 -0.48 -0.72
N ARG A 56 17.04 -1.27 0.34
CA ARG A 56 16.01 -2.28 0.64
C ARG A 56 14.64 -1.63 0.81
N GLU A 57 14.58 -0.57 1.62
CA GLU A 57 13.34 0.18 1.86
C GLU A 57 12.82 0.85 0.58
N GLU A 58 13.69 1.53 -0.16
CA GLU A 58 13.34 2.19 -1.43
C GLU A 58 12.79 1.19 -2.46
N VAL A 59 13.48 0.07 -2.65
CA VAL A 59 13.07 -0.97 -3.59
C VAL A 59 11.76 -1.63 -3.15
N GLU A 60 11.60 -1.92 -1.85
CA GLU A 60 10.35 -2.46 -1.33
C GLU A 60 9.18 -1.51 -1.58
N GLN A 61 9.35 -0.23 -1.22
CA GLN A 61 8.34 0.81 -1.41
C GLN A 61 7.96 0.95 -2.89
N TYR A 62 8.94 1.02 -3.78
CA TYR A 62 8.69 1.15 -5.21
C TYR A 62 8.01 -0.09 -5.79
N ALA A 63 8.45 -1.29 -5.43
CA ALA A 63 7.88 -2.54 -5.93
C ALA A 63 6.46 -2.80 -5.40
N ARG A 64 6.17 -2.41 -4.16
CA ARG A 64 4.83 -2.56 -3.57
C ARG A 64 3.86 -1.52 -4.10
N PHE A 65 4.22 -0.25 -4.06
CA PHE A 65 3.27 0.84 -4.29
C PHE A 65 3.35 1.43 -5.70
N GLY A 66 4.53 1.43 -6.32
CA GLY A 66 4.78 2.15 -7.56
C GLY A 66 4.80 3.67 -7.37
N PRO A 67 5.22 4.43 -8.39
CA PRO A 67 5.48 5.87 -8.26
C PRO A 67 4.23 6.68 -7.92
N ASP A 68 3.07 6.36 -8.52
CA ASP A 68 1.83 7.10 -8.32
C ASP A 68 1.30 6.95 -6.90
N ASN A 69 1.27 5.72 -6.36
CA ASN A 69 0.81 5.52 -4.98
C ASN A 69 1.83 6.05 -3.97
N LEU A 70 3.13 6.00 -4.23
CA LEU A 70 4.13 6.63 -3.35
C LEU A 70 3.92 8.13 -3.24
N LYS A 71 3.70 8.80 -4.39
CA LYS A 71 3.34 10.22 -4.40
C LYS A 71 2.05 10.45 -3.61
N ARG A 72 1.03 9.60 -3.83
CA ARG A 72 -0.25 9.72 -3.12
C ARG A 72 -0.12 9.50 -1.61
N LEU A 73 0.68 8.54 -1.17
CA LEU A 73 0.97 8.29 0.24
C LEU A 73 1.64 9.50 0.89
N ALA A 74 2.66 10.08 0.23
CA ALA A 74 3.35 11.27 0.73
C ALA A 74 2.41 12.50 0.84
N GLU A 75 1.50 12.68 -0.13
CA GLU A 75 0.46 13.71 -0.07
C GLU A 75 -0.48 13.49 1.14
N ILE A 76 -0.97 12.26 1.31
CA ILE A 76 -1.88 11.89 2.40
C ILE A 76 -1.19 12.09 3.76
N GLU A 77 0.06 11.66 3.92
CA GLU A 77 0.86 11.86 5.13
C GLU A 77 1.05 13.34 5.46
N THR A 78 1.33 14.15 4.45
CA THR A 78 1.47 15.60 4.60
C THR A 78 0.16 16.26 5.02
N GLU A 79 -0.97 15.91 4.39
CA GLU A 79 -2.28 16.45 4.73
C GLU A 79 -2.75 16.00 6.13
N PHE A 80 -2.53 14.74 6.47
CA PHE A 80 -2.88 14.19 7.77
C PHE A 80 -2.07 14.83 8.90
N GLY A 81 -0.76 15.01 8.69
CA GLY A 81 0.12 15.67 9.64
C GLY A 81 -0.25 17.13 9.89
N LYS A 82 -0.72 17.85 8.86
CA LYS A 82 -1.26 19.21 9.01
C LYS A 82 -2.55 19.24 9.83
N LEU A 83 -3.44 18.27 9.64
CA LEU A 83 -4.73 18.22 10.33
C LEU A 83 -4.61 17.81 11.80
N LEU A 84 -3.72 16.87 12.12
CA LEU A 84 -3.66 16.24 13.44
C LEU A 84 -2.35 16.53 14.19
N THR A 85 -1.53 17.43 13.66
CA THR A 85 -0.23 17.87 14.23
C THR A 85 0.68 16.69 14.58
N THR A 86 0.69 15.66 13.74
CA THR A 86 1.51 14.46 13.90
C THR A 86 2.49 14.33 12.74
N LYS A 87 3.63 13.68 13.00
CA LYS A 87 4.62 13.33 11.96
C LYS A 87 4.35 11.96 11.34
N THR A 88 3.62 11.10 12.03
CA THR A 88 3.45 9.69 11.66
C THR A 88 1.99 9.30 11.62
N MET A 89 1.66 8.42 10.67
CA MET A 89 0.38 7.73 10.62
C MET A 89 0.26 6.75 11.79
N PRO A 90 -0.93 6.59 12.40
CA PRO A 90 -1.13 5.60 13.45
C PRO A 90 -1.00 4.17 12.88
N ALA A 91 -0.17 3.36 13.53
CA ALA A 91 0.15 1.99 13.13
C ALA A 91 -0.94 0.99 13.51
N ASP A 92 -1.70 1.26 14.57
CA ASP A 92 -2.79 0.41 15.05
C ASP A 92 -4.02 1.21 15.50
N LEU A 93 -5.07 0.46 15.84
CA LEU A 93 -6.35 1.01 16.28
C LEU A 93 -6.22 1.85 17.56
N SER A 94 -5.35 1.44 18.48
CA SER A 94 -5.15 2.10 19.78
C SER A 94 -4.46 3.45 19.59
N GLU A 95 -3.40 3.49 18.77
CA GLU A 95 -2.72 4.74 18.41
C GLU A 95 -3.65 5.70 17.69
N ALA A 96 -4.47 5.20 16.76
CA ALA A 96 -5.46 6.03 16.07
C ALA A 96 -6.46 6.62 17.06
N HIS A 97 -7.00 5.80 17.98
CA HIS A 97 -7.95 6.28 18.98
C HIS A 97 -7.36 7.40 19.84
N ALA A 98 -6.17 7.18 20.39
CA ALA A 98 -5.47 8.17 21.22
C ALA A 98 -5.16 9.47 20.45
N LEU A 99 -4.87 9.36 19.16
CA LEU A 99 -4.56 10.50 18.31
C LEU A 99 -5.81 11.36 18.02
N PHE A 100 -6.94 10.74 17.67
CA PHE A 100 -8.18 11.46 17.40
C PHE A 100 -8.81 12.03 18.67
N GLU A 101 -8.70 11.37 19.83
CA GLU A 101 -9.13 11.96 21.10
C GLU A 101 -8.34 13.22 21.46
N LYS A 102 -7.01 13.19 21.28
CA LYS A 102 -6.13 14.34 21.58
C LYS A 102 -6.33 15.52 20.63
N SER A 103 -6.73 15.28 19.38
CA SER A 103 -6.97 16.35 18.42
C SER A 103 -8.24 17.16 18.69
N GLY A 104 -8.93 16.92 19.81
CA GLY A 104 -10.14 17.64 20.19
C GLY A 104 -11.37 17.20 19.41
N TYR A 105 -11.36 15.96 18.88
CA TYR A 105 -12.56 15.37 18.32
C TYR A 105 -13.59 15.17 19.44
N GLU A 106 -14.61 16.03 19.51
CA GLU A 106 -15.82 15.71 20.25
C GLU A 106 -16.66 14.74 19.40
N PRO A 107 -16.97 13.53 19.90
CA PRO A 107 -17.97 12.68 19.27
C PRO A 107 -19.23 13.50 19.09
N SER A 108 -19.77 13.55 17.86
CA SER A 108 -20.95 14.35 17.51
C SER A 108 -22.24 14.00 18.26
N ASP A 109 -22.18 13.22 19.35
CA ASP A 109 -23.28 12.83 20.20
C ASP A 109 -24.02 14.03 20.82
N LYS A 110 -23.46 15.26 20.75
CA LYS A 110 -24.11 16.48 21.24
C LYS A 110 -24.58 17.47 20.15
N SER A 111 -24.36 17.21 18.87
CA SER A 111 -24.83 18.11 17.80
C SER A 111 -26.18 17.64 17.24
N ALA A 112 -27.22 17.68 18.08
CA ALA A 112 -28.60 17.53 17.65
C ALA A 112 -29.53 18.45 18.44
N ALA A 113 -29.30 19.76 18.31
CA ALA A 113 -30.31 20.76 18.59
C ALA A 113 -30.23 21.89 17.56
N ASN A 114 -30.34 21.56 16.26
CA ASN A 114 -30.91 22.54 15.34
C ASN A 114 -31.69 21.91 14.19
N LYS A 115 -32.86 22.49 13.96
CA LYS A 115 -33.99 21.96 13.17
C LYS A 115 -33.76 22.11 11.66
N LYS A 116 -34.41 21.21 10.92
CA LYS A 116 -34.78 21.21 9.49
C LYS A 116 -33.70 20.81 8.46
N ALA A 117 -33.57 19.49 8.27
CA ALA A 117 -33.56 18.86 6.96
C ALA A 117 -33.93 17.37 7.11
N THR A 118 -34.96 16.92 6.41
CA THR A 118 -35.42 15.53 6.40
C THR A 118 -34.47 14.65 5.57
N LEU A 119 -33.41 14.18 6.21
CA LEU A 119 -32.80 12.89 5.93
C LEU A 119 -32.68 12.17 7.26
N LYS A 120 -33.25 10.96 7.37
CA LYS A 120 -33.11 10.11 8.56
C LYS A 120 -31.64 10.09 8.96
N PRO A 121 -31.26 10.41 10.23
CA PRO A 121 -29.88 10.28 10.64
C PRO A 121 -29.49 8.82 10.46
N ALA A 122 -28.60 8.54 9.51
CA ALA A 122 -27.88 7.29 9.52
C ALA A 122 -27.27 7.17 10.91
N LYS A 123 -27.46 6.03 11.59
CA LYS A 123 -26.86 5.77 12.91
C LYS A 123 -25.42 6.28 12.87
N ASN A 124 -25.13 7.41 13.52
CA ASN A 124 -23.81 7.99 13.52
C ASN A 124 -22.90 6.93 14.14
N GLN A 125 -22.10 6.26 13.32
CA GLN A 125 -21.10 5.32 13.81
C GLN A 125 -20.18 6.13 14.72
N GLY A 126 -20.01 5.71 15.97
CA GLY A 126 -19.05 6.37 16.85
C GLY A 126 -17.64 6.27 16.27
N LEU A 127 -16.74 7.18 16.69
CA LEU A 127 -15.33 7.18 16.26
C LEU A 127 -14.69 5.79 16.34
N ALA A 128 -14.94 5.06 17.43
CA ALA A 128 -14.44 3.70 17.62
C ALA A 128 -14.91 2.73 16.52
N THR A 129 -16.17 2.83 16.08
CA THR A 129 -16.71 2.00 14.99
C THR A 129 -16.07 2.38 13.65
N SER A 130 -15.92 3.69 13.37
CA SER A 130 -15.26 4.18 12.17
C SER A 130 -13.80 3.74 12.09
N LEU A 131 -13.05 3.87 13.18
CA LEU A 131 -11.67 3.40 13.26
C LEU A 131 -11.60 1.88 13.11
N ALA A 132 -12.45 1.12 13.79
CA ALA A 132 -12.50 -0.34 13.62
C ALA A 132 -12.77 -0.74 12.16
N ALA A 133 -13.67 -0.02 11.46
CA ALA A 133 -13.95 -0.25 10.05
C ALA A 133 -12.75 0.06 9.13
N ILE A 134 -11.98 1.10 9.43
CA ILE A 134 -10.76 1.47 8.70
C ILE A 134 -9.65 0.42 8.87
N PHE A 135 -9.47 -0.08 10.09
CA PHE A 135 -8.43 -1.05 10.43
C PHE A 135 -8.80 -2.50 10.11
N ALA A 136 -10.08 -2.78 9.86
CA ALA A 136 -10.51 -4.09 9.40
C ALA A 136 -9.86 -4.42 8.03
N ALA A 137 -9.35 -5.64 7.90
CA ALA A 137 -8.84 -6.17 6.63
C ALA A 137 -9.95 -6.49 5.61
N LYS A 138 -11.12 -5.85 5.72
CA LYS A 138 -12.29 -6.07 4.86
C LYS A 138 -12.18 -5.25 3.57
N ILE A 139 -12.35 -5.92 2.43
CA ILE A 139 -12.60 -5.29 1.13
C ILE A 139 -14.10 -4.97 1.05
N TRP A 140 -14.42 -3.71 0.79
CA TRP A 140 -15.81 -3.22 0.75
C TRP A 140 -16.34 -3.28 -0.68
N ALA A 141 -17.61 -3.65 -0.83
CA ALA A 141 -18.31 -3.45 -2.11
C ALA A 141 -18.44 -1.95 -2.40
N ALA A 142 -18.49 -1.57 -3.68
CA ALA A 142 -18.43 -0.15 -4.09
C ALA A 142 -19.49 0.74 -3.42
N ASP A 143 -20.72 0.25 -3.28
CA ASP A 143 -21.80 0.99 -2.63
C ASP A 143 -21.62 1.12 -1.12
N GLU A 144 -21.12 0.06 -0.46
CA GLU A 144 -20.79 0.09 0.97
C GLU A 144 -19.62 1.04 1.24
N GLU A 145 -18.60 1.01 0.38
CA GLU A 145 -17.45 1.91 0.46
C GLU A 145 -17.92 3.36 0.31
N LYS A 146 -18.75 3.67 -0.69
CA LYS A 146 -19.28 5.03 -0.87
C LYS A 146 -20.06 5.52 0.34
N LYS A 147 -20.82 4.63 0.99
CA LYS A 147 -21.53 4.95 2.24
C LYS A 147 -20.54 5.21 3.38
N LEU A 148 -19.55 4.36 3.57
CA LEU A 148 -18.49 4.53 4.57
C LEU A 148 -17.76 5.86 4.39
N LEU A 149 -17.33 6.19 3.16
CA LEU A 149 -16.63 7.44 2.87
C LEU A 149 -17.45 8.68 3.24
N ARG A 150 -18.76 8.65 2.97
CA ARG A 150 -19.68 9.74 3.38
C ARG A 150 -19.72 9.85 4.91
N GLU A 151 -19.85 8.73 5.61
CA GLU A 151 -19.88 8.69 7.08
C GLU A 151 -18.57 9.20 7.69
N LEU A 152 -17.41 8.74 7.20
CA LEU A 152 -16.09 9.20 7.66
C LEU A 152 -15.90 10.71 7.42
N SER A 153 -16.30 11.20 6.24
CA SER A 153 -16.19 12.62 5.89
C SER A 153 -17.04 13.53 6.77
N ALA A 154 -18.21 13.05 7.21
CA ALA A 154 -19.09 13.79 8.10
C ALA A 154 -18.55 13.86 9.54
N GLN A 155 -17.69 12.91 9.92
CA GLN A 155 -17.08 12.87 11.25
C GLN A 155 -15.82 13.72 11.33
N HIS A 156 -14.80 13.40 10.53
CA HIS A 156 -13.53 14.13 10.58
C HIS A 156 -12.74 13.92 9.27
N PRO A 157 -12.21 14.99 8.64
CA PRO A 157 -11.45 14.88 7.38
C PRO A 157 -10.23 13.95 7.49
N GLY A 158 -9.58 13.91 8.65
CA GLY A 158 -8.48 12.98 8.93
C GLY A 158 -8.85 11.49 8.86
N LEU A 159 -10.11 11.10 9.12
CA LEU A 159 -10.55 9.71 8.99
C LEU A 159 -10.58 9.26 7.53
N LEU A 160 -10.95 10.17 6.62
CA LEU A 160 -10.93 9.90 5.18
C LEU A 160 -9.49 9.65 4.69
N LEU A 161 -8.55 10.48 5.15
CA LEU A 161 -7.12 10.33 4.83
C LEU A 161 -6.57 9.01 5.38
N LEU A 162 -6.88 8.67 6.63
CA LEU A 162 -6.45 7.40 7.23
C LEU A 162 -7.04 6.19 6.49
N TYR A 163 -8.30 6.26 6.08
CA TYR A 163 -8.91 5.23 5.25
C TYR A 163 -8.18 5.05 3.92
N GLN A 164 -7.90 6.15 3.22
CA GLN A 164 -7.20 6.11 1.93
C GLN A 164 -5.78 5.53 2.07
N TYR A 165 -5.04 5.98 3.09
CA TYR A 165 -3.74 5.44 3.44
C TYR A 165 -3.79 3.92 3.63
N ARG A 166 -4.71 3.46 4.49
CA ARG A 166 -4.90 2.04 4.77
C ARG A 166 -5.39 1.24 3.57
N LYS A 167 -6.19 1.84 2.68
CA LYS A 167 -6.64 1.20 1.44
C LYS A 167 -5.46 0.89 0.52
N ILE A 168 -4.54 1.83 0.32
CA ILE A 168 -3.33 1.63 -0.49
C ILE A 168 -2.48 0.48 0.10
N HIS A 169 -2.25 0.50 1.42
CA HIS A 169 -1.49 -0.55 2.09
C HIS A 169 -2.14 -1.94 2.00
N ARG A 170 -3.47 -2.04 2.05
CA ARG A 170 -4.20 -3.31 1.92
C ARG A 170 -4.16 -3.87 0.50
N GLN A 171 -4.22 -3.01 -0.51
CA GLN A 171 -4.13 -3.43 -1.92
C GLN A 171 -2.72 -3.92 -2.30
N ARG A 172 -1.70 -3.49 -1.57
CA ARG A 172 -0.28 -3.81 -1.84
C ARG A 172 0.38 -4.36 -0.56
N PRO A 173 0.07 -5.62 -0.20
CA PRO A 173 0.58 -6.24 1.03
C PRO A 173 2.11 -6.30 1.03
N ALA A 174 2.68 -6.52 2.22
CA ALA A 174 4.10 -6.78 2.35
C ALA A 174 4.49 -8.07 1.63
N PHE A 175 5.75 -8.18 1.23
CA PHE A 175 6.28 -9.39 0.64
C PHE A 175 6.22 -10.57 1.62
N ALA A 176 6.25 -11.79 1.07
CA ALA A 176 6.25 -13.00 1.87
C ALA A 176 7.42 -13.02 2.87
N THR A 177 7.20 -13.62 4.04
CA THR A 177 8.25 -13.82 5.03
C THR A 177 9.36 -14.72 4.47
N ARG A 178 10.55 -14.68 5.09
CA ARG A 178 11.66 -15.56 4.68
C ARG A 178 11.27 -17.04 4.74
N SER A 179 10.56 -17.47 5.77
CA SER A 179 10.06 -18.85 5.87
C SER A 179 9.15 -19.23 4.71
N ALA A 180 8.18 -18.38 4.35
CA ALA A 180 7.28 -18.62 3.23
C ALA A 180 8.05 -18.65 1.89
N PHE A 181 9.01 -17.75 1.71
CA PHE A 181 9.90 -17.75 0.54
C PHE A 181 10.69 -19.05 0.40
N GLU A 182 11.30 -19.54 1.49
CA GLU A 182 12.07 -20.79 1.50
C GLU A 182 11.19 -22.01 1.19
N THR A 183 9.98 -22.07 1.76
CA THR A 183 9.01 -23.14 1.44
C THR A 183 8.60 -23.15 -0.04
N ILE A 184 8.40 -21.97 -0.65
CA ILE A 184 8.10 -21.85 -2.09
C ILE A 184 9.30 -22.29 -2.92
N LEU A 185 10.51 -21.86 -2.55
CA LEU A 185 11.74 -22.20 -3.24
C LEU A 185 12.03 -23.71 -3.20
N ALA A 186 11.71 -24.37 -2.09
CA ALA A 186 11.84 -25.82 -1.92
C ALA A 186 10.78 -26.63 -2.67
N GLY A 187 9.74 -25.98 -3.23
CA GLY A 187 8.63 -26.65 -3.91
C GLY A 187 7.66 -27.37 -2.97
N GLU A 188 7.71 -27.08 -1.67
CA GLU A 188 6.90 -27.77 -0.64
C GLU A 188 5.44 -27.28 -0.64
N LYS A 189 5.17 -26.10 -1.21
CA LYS A 189 3.81 -25.57 -1.41
C LYS A 189 3.53 -25.36 -2.89
N ASN A 190 2.65 -26.18 -3.44
CA ASN A 190 1.93 -25.89 -4.68
C ASN A 190 0.80 -24.90 -4.39
N THR A 191 1.13 -23.63 -4.11
CA THR A 191 0.12 -22.58 -4.14
C THR A 191 -0.31 -22.40 -5.59
N LEU A 192 -1.54 -22.85 -5.90
CA LEU A 192 -2.20 -22.53 -7.15
C LEU A 192 -2.27 -21.00 -7.25
N VAL A 193 -1.84 -20.46 -8.39
CA VAL A 193 -1.94 -19.02 -8.66
C VAL A 193 -3.39 -18.75 -9.03
N ASP A 194 -4.23 -18.48 -8.02
CA ASP A 194 -5.68 -18.40 -8.23
C ASP A 194 -6.12 -17.09 -8.91
N GLN A 195 -5.32 -16.01 -8.84
CA GLN A 195 -5.58 -14.75 -9.55
C GLN A 195 -4.28 -14.02 -9.91
N VAL A 196 -4.07 -13.75 -11.21
CA VAL A 196 -3.06 -12.80 -11.69
C VAL A 196 -3.77 -11.59 -12.30
N GLU A 197 -3.77 -10.46 -11.59
CA GLU A 197 -4.28 -9.19 -12.13
C GLU A 197 -3.14 -8.39 -12.73
N PHE A 198 -3.14 -8.26 -14.06
CA PHE A 198 -2.22 -7.36 -14.77
C PHE A 198 -2.87 -6.00 -14.97
N SER A 199 -2.33 -4.96 -14.33
CA SER A 199 -2.66 -3.56 -14.65
C SER A 199 -1.62 -2.97 -15.58
N LEU A 200 -1.86 -3.00 -16.89
CA LEU A 200 -1.10 -2.21 -17.86
C LEU A 200 -1.77 -0.84 -18.00
N ASN A 201 -1.15 0.20 -17.45
CA ASN A 201 -1.53 1.58 -17.75
C ASN A 201 -1.21 1.86 -19.22
N ARG A 202 -2.22 1.78 -20.10
CA ARG A 202 -2.09 2.27 -21.47
C ARG A 202 -1.95 3.78 -21.40
N HIS A 203 -0.74 4.29 -21.59
CA HIS A 203 -0.55 5.67 -22.01
C HIS A 203 -1.40 5.89 -23.25
N ARG A 204 -2.48 6.68 -23.13
CA ARG A 204 -3.20 7.20 -24.29
C ARG A 204 -2.26 8.19 -24.95
N ASP A 205 -1.56 7.76 -25.99
CA ASP A 205 -0.95 8.67 -26.95
C ASP A 205 -2.07 9.50 -27.59
N THR A 206 -2.24 10.73 -27.12
CA THR A 206 -3.02 11.75 -27.82
C THR A 206 -2.17 12.28 -28.97
N ALA A 207 -1.95 11.47 -29.99
CA ALA A 207 -1.49 11.97 -31.29
C ALA A 207 -2.68 12.68 -31.96
N LYS A 208 -2.70 14.01 -31.87
CA LYS A 208 -3.54 14.89 -32.69
C LYS A 208 -3.36 14.49 -34.16
N LYS A 209 -4.41 13.97 -34.79
CA LYS A 209 -4.54 13.99 -36.26
C LYS A 209 -4.64 15.45 -36.68
N HIS A 210 -3.57 15.99 -37.24
CA HIS A 210 -3.70 16.99 -38.31
C HIS A 210 -4.36 16.27 -39.48
N LEU A 211 -5.63 16.57 -39.76
CA LEU A 211 -6.12 16.53 -41.12
C LEU A 211 -6.19 17.97 -41.59
N ALA A 212 -5.34 18.27 -42.56
CA ALA A 212 -5.53 19.36 -43.48
C ALA A 212 -6.82 19.12 -44.26
N ASP A 213 -7.58 20.19 -44.44
CA ASP A 213 -8.06 20.66 -45.74
C ASP A 213 -7.92 22.19 -45.73
#